data_AF-A0A087SZQ3-F1
#
_entry.id   AF-A0A087SZQ3-F1
#
_cell.length_a   1.000
_cell.length_b   1.000
_cell.length_c   1.000
_cell.angle_alpha   90.00
_cell.angle_beta   90.00
_cell.angle_gamma   90.00
#
_symmetry.space_group_name_H-M   'P 1'
#
loop_
_entity.id
_entity.type
_entity.pdbx_description
1 polymer ?
#
loop_
_entity_poly.entity_id
_entity_poly.type
_entity_poly.pdbx_seq_one_letter_code
_entity_poly.pdbx_strand_id
1 'polypeptide(L)'
;MVMWKRKRLPPSHALVLKNEDEWDEILQRFREEGLDTDLPDNRKLLYVWRWLVDAETNCISLRHQLDKLSRRQSDELEEIRSCMEQMCNSWEVKVSKLEEENKRFQEQLNFSSQNSGRIVSQEIRQMVLEEGLSDIADLGVIEQFAYLLDERTRLRAKLEQEVVAHRKCEQLARISSNLPDCLKLSSPYIQRILDRQKDEYEEEIRKEQLKKVHEDELQRLSSENEHLNSELSKISQKLQELVTQTASQQGKDTSCLPWVQHILDGTHDKEMKELKHEVEELKSLCQDQQKQLREQCETIRMLERTNKQLEIDNETLAFKLSESLAQFDELEDQLRREATRARRESLFKQLAAKESTNVKNNINKFLDNRPNTQQDQAFGDQVKQLKEESTTLKEQLESVQKQLEIMSLKYQQHKERYREKIYRLRDLQDQEHREWKERFESCEKELSLLRDMLAREQEWRVQVEADCRKLKNDNQQLKNGILEKEKSEREKSVDIPVLQREVEKIKMASSRPQSATTSPRRHSVWPVMSHPKKW
;
A
#
# COMPACT_ATOMS: atom_id res chain seq x y z
N MET A 1 -31.66 -7.27 46.48
CA MET A 1 -33.02 -7.80 46.70
C MET A 1 -33.85 -7.46 45.47
N VAL A 2 -33.83 -8.33 44.44
CA VAL A 2 -34.46 -8.09 43.13
C VAL A 2 -35.66 -9.03 43.02
N MET A 3 -36.87 -8.46 43.04
CA MET A 3 -38.11 -9.22 42.91
C MET A 3 -38.35 -9.66 41.47
N TRP A 4 -38.19 -10.96 41.20
CA TRP A 4 -38.66 -11.58 39.97
C TRP A 4 -40.17 -11.81 40.04
N LYS A 5 -40.95 -11.07 39.25
CA LYS A 5 -42.38 -11.34 39.04
C LYS A 5 -42.54 -12.59 38.16
N ARG A 6 -42.95 -13.70 38.77
CA ARG A 6 -43.46 -14.91 38.09
C ARG A 6 -44.70 -14.55 37.26
N LYS A 7 -44.55 -14.47 35.94
CA LYS A 7 -45.69 -14.54 35.00
C LYS A 7 -46.19 -15.99 34.97
N ARG A 8 -47.44 -16.21 35.38
CA ARG A 8 -48.14 -17.48 35.19
C ARG A 8 -48.50 -17.61 33.72
N LEU A 9 -47.98 -18.63 33.05
CA LEU A 9 -48.45 -19.05 31.73
C LEU A 9 -49.82 -19.76 31.89
N PRO A 10 -50.74 -19.59 30.93
CA PRO A 10 -52.05 -20.26 30.95
C PRO A 10 -51.89 -21.77 30.68
N PRO A 11 -52.87 -22.60 31.10
CA PRO A 11 -52.83 -24.04 30.89
C PRO A 11 -53.00 -24.35 29.40
N SER A 12 -51.90 -24.70 28.74
CA SER A 12 -51.93 -25.29 27.42
C SER A 12 -52.69 -26.61 27.51
N HIS A 13 -53.92 -26.62 27.02
CA HIS A 13 -54.58 -27.86 26.62
C HIS A 13 -53.62 -28.58 25.67
N ALA A 14 -53.19 -29.77 26.08
CA ALA A 14 -52.38 -30.68 25.29
C ALA A 14 -53.18 -31.08 24.04
N LEU A 15 -53.06 -30.28 22.99
CA LEU A 15 -53.17 -30.77 21.62
C LEU A 15 -51.99 -31.73 21.46
N VAL A 16 -52.25 -33.01 21.76
CA VAL A 16 -51.45 -34.13 21.26
C VAL A 16 -51.61 -34.06 19.75
N LEU A 17 -50.78 -33.23 19.11
CA LEU A 17 -50.41 -33.41 17.72
C LEU A 17 -49.89 -34.84 17.67
N LYS A 18 -50.71 -35.75 17.16
CA LYS A 18 -50.24 -37.07 16.75
C LYS A 18 -49.16 -36.78 15.72
N ASN A 19 -47.91 -36.92 16.11
CA ASN A 19 -46.78 -36.96 15.21
C ASN A 19 -46.93 -38.26 14.40
N GLU A 20 -47.86 -38.29 13.45
CA GLU A 20 -48.06 -39.44 12.56
C GLU A 20 -46.74 -39.78 11.84
N ASP A 21 -45.92 -38.76 11.57
CA ASP A 21 -44.56 -38.87 11.04
C ASP A 21 -43.64 -39.79 11.88
N GLU A 22 -43.64 -39.68 13.22
CA GLU A 22 -42.79 -40.52 14.09
C GLU A 22 -43.23 -41.99 14.08
N TRP A 23 -44.54 -42.22 13.99
CA TRP A 23 -45.09 -43.57 13.94
C TRP A 23 -44.79 -44.23 12.60
N ASP A 24 -44.88 -43.49 11.50
CA ASP A 24 -44.54 -43.97 10.17
C ASP A 24 -43.04 -44.27 10.06
N GLU A 25 -42.16 -43.47 10.68
CA GLU A 25 -40.72 -43.74 10.78
C GLU A 25 -40.42 -45.03 11.55
N ILE A 26 -41.09 -45.26 12.68
CA ILE A 26 -40.94 -46.51 13.44
C ILE A 26 -41.38 -47.68 12.57
N LEU A 27 -42.57 -47.61 11.95
CA LEU A 27 -43.06 -48.69 11.08
C LEU A 27 -42.15 -48.94 9.88
N GLN A 28 -41.57 -47.88 9.31
CA GLN A 28 -40.58 -47.97 8.25
C GLN A 28 -39.32 -48.71 8.70
N ARG A 29 -38.80 -48.39 9.88
CA ARG A 29 -37.63 -49.07 10.47
C ARG A 29 -37.91 -50.54 10.80
N PHE A 30 -39.14 -50.88 11.22
CA PHE A 30 -39.57 -52.28 11.38
C PHE A 30 -39.49 -53.03 10.05
N ARG A 31 -39.99 -52.44 8.95
CA ARG A 31 -39.89 -53.02 7.61
C ARG A 31 -38.44 -53.21 7.17
N GLU A 32 -37.57 -52.24 7.45
CA GLU A 32 -36.14 -52.29 7.11
C GLU A 32 -35.38 -53.39 7.86
N GLU A 33 -35.74 -53.65 9.13
CA GLU A 33 -35.16 -54.75 9.91
C GLU A 33 -35.82 -56.12 9.64
N GLY A 34 -36.79 -56.18 8.72
CA GLY A 34 -37.53 -57.40 8.39
C GLY A 34 -38.46 -57.88 9.51
N LEU A 35 -38.90 -56.96 10.37
CA LEU A 35 -39.84 -57.22 11.46
C LEU A 35 -41.28 -57.00 10.97
N ASP A 36 -42.18 -57.89 11.41
CA ASP A 36 -43.60 -57.83 11.04
C ASP A 36 -44.29 -56.59 11.66
N THR A 37 -44.91 -55.77 10.81
CA THR A 37 -45.62 -54.55 11.23
C THR A 37 -46.91 -54.86 11.98
N ASP A 38 -47.42 -56.10 11.91
CA ASP A 38 -48.64 -56.52 12.61
C ASP A 38 -48.37 -57.13 13.99
N LEU A 39 -47.11 -57.08 14.45
CA LEU A 39 -46.76 -57.53 15.80
C LEU A 39 -47.59 -56.81 16.89
N PRO A 40 -47.99 -57.52 17.96
CA PRO A 40 -48.66 -56.90 19.08
C PRO A 40 -47.74 -55.87 19.75
N ASP A 41 -48.31 -54.78 20.26
CA ASP A 41 -47.57 -53.61 20.75
C ASP A 41 -46.54 -53.95 21.82
N ASN A 42 -46.81 -54.95 22.66
CA ASN A 42 -45.87 -55.42 23.68
C ASN A 42 -44.56 -55.99 23.09
N ARG A 43 -44.61 -56.63 21.91
CA ARG A 43 -43.42 -57.11 21.20
C ARG A 43 -42.72 -55.98 20.46
N LYS A 44 -43.47 -55.08 19.82
CA LYS A 44 -42.89 -53.88 19.17
C LYS A 44 -42.12 -53.02 20.16
N LEU A 45 -42.66 -52.84 21.36
CA LEU A 45 -42.02 -52.06 22.43
C LEU A 45 -40.63 -52.60 22.81
N LEU A 46 -40.40 -53.92 22.78
CA LEU A 46 -39.09 -54.51 23.07
C LEU A 46 -38.03 -54.13 22.01
N TYR A 47 -38.41 -54.11 20.72
CA TYR A 47 -37.51 -53.71 19.65
C TYR A 47 -37.20 -52.21 19.70
N VAL A 48 -38.23 -51.39 19.91
CA VAL A 48 -38.06 -49.94 20.08
C VAL A 48 -37.17 -49.64 21.30
N TRP A 49 -37.36 -50.35 22.41
CA TRP A 49 -36.49 -50.23 23.58
C TRP A 49 -35.05 -50.61 23.27
N ARG A 50 -34.82 -51.71 22.53
CA ARG A 50 -33.47 -52.10 22.09
C ARG A 50 -32.83 -51.00 21.25
N TRP A 51 -33.55 -50.47 20.26
CA TRP A 51 -33.04 -49.37 19.43
C TRP A 51 -32.73 -48.11 20.24
N LEU A 52 -33.54 -47.80 21.25
CA LEU A 52 -33.30 -46.68 22.13
C LEU A 52 -32.01 -46.86 22.94
N VAL A 53 -31.79 -48.06 23.50
CA VAL A 53 -30.56 -48.39 24.24
C VAL A 53 -29.34 -48.39 23.33
N ASP A 54 -29.47 -48.91 22.11
CA ASP A 54 -28.40 -48.88 21.11
C ASP A 54 -28.07 -47.44 20.69
N ALA A 55 -29.09 -46.61 20.47
CA ALA A 55 -28.93 -45.19 20.16
C ALA A 55 -28.27 -44.43 21.33
N GLU A 56 -28.67 -44.69 22.57
CA GLU A 56 -28.06 -44.11 23.76
C GLU A 56 -26.59 -44.52 23.88
N THR A 57 -26.28 -45.80 23.69
CA THR A 57 -24.90 -46.31 23.72
C THR A 57 -24.06 -45.68 22.61
N ASN A 58 -24.62 -45.52 21.41
CA ASN A 58 -23.97 -44.83 20.30
C ASN A 58 -23.74 -43.35 20.59
N CYS A 59 -24.72 -42.65 21.18
CA CYS A 59 -24.58 -41.25 21.59
C CYS A 59 -23.48 -41.08 22.64
N ILE A 60 -23.40 -41.98 23.63
CA ILE A 60 -22.33 -41.98 24.64
C ILE A 60 -20.96 -42.19 23.98
N SER A 61 -20.84 -43.17 23.08
CA SER A 61 -19.61 -43.43 22.33
C SER A 61 -19.18 -42.23 21.47
N LEU A 62 -20.10 -41.64 20.71
CA LEU A 62 -19.84 -40.45 19.89
C LEU A 62 -19.44 -39.26 20.75
N ARG A 63 -20.07 -39.07 21.91
CA ARG A 63 -19.68 -38.02 22.86
C ARG A 63 -18.26 -38.23 23.37
N HIS A 64 -17.88 -39.46 23.71
CA HIS A 64 -16.51 -39.77 24.11
C HIS A 64 -15.49 -39.55 22.98
N GLN A 65 -15.84 -39.87 21.73
CA GLN A 65 -15.00 -39.58 20.57
C GLN A 65 -14.84 -38.07 20.34
N LEU A 66 -15.92 -37.29 20.48
CA LEU A 66 -15.89 -35.84 20.39
C LEU A 66 -15.01 -35.23 21.49
N ASP A 67 -15.13 -35.70 22.73
CA ASP A 67 -14.27 -35.28 23.84
C ASP A 67 -12.79 -35.60 23.57
N LYS A 68 -12.51 -36.78 23.01
CA LYS A 68 -11.15 -37.18 22.63
C LYS A 68 -10.57 -36.31 21.52
N LEU A 69 -11.37 -35.96 20.51
CA LEU A 69 -10.96 -35.04 19.44
C LEU A 69 -10.73 -33.63 19.98
N SER A 70 -11.61 -33.13 20.85
CA SER A 70 -11.48 -31.82 21.48
C SER A 70 -10.20 -31.72 22.33
N ARG A 71 -9.85 -32.78 23.08
CA ARG A 71 -8.57 -32.83 23.82
C ARG A 71 -7.37 -32.81 22.88
N ARG A 72 -7.37 -33.64 21.83
CA ARG A 72 -6.28 -33.63 20.83
C ARG A 72 -6.11 -32.26 20.17
N GLN A 73 -7.20 -31.62 19.79
CA GLN A 73 -7.15 -30.26 19.24
C GLN A 73 -6.60 -29.25 20.25
N SER A 74 -6.96 -29.37 21.54
CA SER A 74 -6.40 -28.53 22.59
C SER A 74 -4.90 -28.75 22.79
N ASP A 75 -4.44 -30.00 22.72
CA ASP A 75 -3.02 -30.36 22.83
C ASP A 75 -2.23 -29.82 21.62
N GLU A 76 -2.74 -30.00 20.40
CA GLU A 76 -2.14 -29.45 19.17
C GLU A 76 -2.04 -27.91 19.21
N LEU A 77 -3.08 -27.23 19.72
CA LEU A 77 -3.04 -25.77 19.90
C LEU A 77 -1.99 -25.35 20.93
N GLU A 78 -1.77 -26.12 21.98
CA GLU A 78 -0.73 -25.86 22.97
C GLU A 78 0.68 -26.05 22.39
N GLU A 79 0.89 -27.10 21.58
CA GLU A 79 2.14 -27.32 20.86
C GLU A 79 2.45 -26.17 19.88
N ILE A 80 1.45 -25.70 19.13
CA ILE A 80 1.59 -24.54 18.24
C ILE A 80 1.95 -23.28 19.04
N ARG A 81 1.27 -23.02 20.18
CA ARG A 81 1.60 -21.90 21.06
C ARG A 81 3.05 -21.96 21.55
N SER A 82 3.50 -23.14 21.99
CA SER A 82 4.88 -23.35 22.44
C SER A 82 5.90 -23.12 21.33
N CYS A 83 5.61 -23.60 20.11
CA CYS A 83 6.46 -23.36 18.95
C CYS A 83 6.56 -21.87 18.57
N MET A 84 5.42 -21.16 18.60
CA MET A 84 5.38 -19.72 18.35
C MET A 84 6.19 -18.94 19.40
N GLU A 85 6.06 -19.30 20.68
CA GLU A 85 6.82 -18.66 21.76
C GLU A 85 8.33 -18.87 21.58
N GLN A 86 8.78 -20.09 21.25
CA GLN A 86 10.19 -20.37 20.95
C GLN A 86 10.70 -19.55 19.76
N MET A 87 9.88 -19.41 18.71
CA MET A 87 10.21 -18.61 17.56
C MET A 87 10.35 -17.13 17.95
N CYS A 88 9.37 -16.56 18.65
CA CYS A 88 9.42 -15.18 19.16
C CYS A 88 10.68 -14.91 19.99
N ASN A 89 11.00 -15.79 20.94
CA ASN A 89 12.21 -15.68 21.76
C ASN A 89 13.49 -15.73 20.91
N SER A 90 13.54 -16.59 19.89
CA SER A 90 14.69 -16.66 18.97
C SER A 90 14.84 -15.39 18.12
N TRP A 91 13.72 -14.82 17.66
CA TRP A 91 13.71 -13.57 16.92
C TRP A 91 14.13 -12.39 17.78
N GLU A 92 13.63 -12.27 19.00
CA GLU A 92 14.01 -11.21 19.94
C GLU A 92 15.52 -11.23 20.21
N VAL A 93 16.10 -12.40 20.50
CA VAL A 93 17.55 -12.55 20.68
C VAL A 93 18.34 -12.16 19.43
N LYS A 94 17.86 -12.47 18.22
CA LYS A 94 18.52 -12.05 16.97
C LYS A 94 18.44 -10.54 16.76
N VAL A 95 17.30 -9.93 17.03
CA VAL A 95 17.10 -8.48 16.93
C VAL A 95 18.03 -7.76 17.91
N SER A 96 18.07 -8.18 19.18
CA SER A 96 18.99 -7.56 20.16
C SER A 96 20.46 -7.68 19.75
N LYS A 97 20.88 -8.81 19.18
CA LYS A 97 22.26 -8.96 18.66
C LYS A 97 22.55 -8.01 17.51
N LEU A 98 21.61 -7.86 16.56
CA LEU A 98 21.76 -6.94 15.44
C LEU A 98 21.78 -5.48 15.89
N GLU A 99 20.98 -5.11 16.89
CA GLU A 99 20.99 -3.77 17.48
C GLU A 99 22.33 -3.48 18.17
N GLU A 100 22.88 -4.43 18.92
CA GLU A 100 24.21 -4.32 19.53
C GLU A 100 25.33 -4.19 18.50
N GLU A 101 25.29 -4.99 17.42
CA GLU A 101 26.26 -4.92 16.32
C GLU A 101 26.16 -3.57 15.59
N ASN A 102 24.93 -3.12 15.28
CA ASN A 102 24.71 -1.82 14.64
C ASN A 102 25.22 -0.67 15.52
N LYS A 103 24.97 -0.73 16.83
CA LYS A 103 25.53 0.23 17.80
C LYS A 103 27.07 0.24 17.76
N ARG A 104 27.71 -0.93 17.74
CA ARG A 104 29.18 -1.04 17.61
C ARG A 104 29.68 -0.44 16.29
N PHE A 105 28.99 -0.67 15.18
CA PHE A 105 29.36 -0.09 13.89
C PHE A 105 29.21 1.43 13.90
N GLN A 106 28.15 1.98 14.51
CA GLN A 106 27.99 3.42 14.68
C GLN A 106 29.11 4.02 15.53
N GLU A 107 29.49 3.37 16.63
CA GLU A 107 30.62 3.79 17.47
C GLU A 107 31.95 3.77 16.68
N GLN A 108 32.19 2.73 15.87
CA GLN A 108 33.36 2.66 14.99
C GLN A 108 33.37 3.74 13.90
N LEU A 109 32.22 4.00 13.27
CA LEU A 109 32.09 5.05 12.26
C LEU A 109 32.30 6.43 12.88
N ASN A 110 31.75 6.70 14.07
CA ASN A 110 31.97 7.94 14.79
C ASN A 110 33.44 8.12 15.18
N PHE A 111 34.08 7.07 15.67
CA PHE A 111 35.51 7.09 16.00
C PHE A 111 36.39 7.32 14.76
N SER A 112 36.09 6.63 13.66
CA SER A 112 36.80 6.81 12.39
C SER A 112 36.58 8.20 11.80
N SER A 113 35.34 8.70 11.82
CA SER A 113 34.98 10.04 11.34
C SER A 113 35.65 11.14 12.17
N GLN A 114 35.71 11.01 13.50
CA GLN A 114 36.42 11.97 14.34
C GLN A 114 37.93 11.99 14.08
N ASN A 115 38.55 10.82 13.96
CA ASN A 115 40.00 10.73 13.73
C ASN A 115 40.38 11.17 12.31
N SER A 116 39.68 10.68 11.29
CA SER A 116 39.90 11.08 9.90
C SER A 116 39.55 12.55 9.67
N GLY A 117 38.43 13.01 10.23
CA GLY A 117 38.02 14.41 10.18
C GLY A 117 39.05 15.35 10.77
N ARG A 118 39.70 14.97 11.89
CA ARG A 118 40.76 15.78 12.50
C ARG A 118 42.04 15.84 11.63
N ILE A 119 42.46 14.72 11.06
CA ILE A 119 43.63 14.65 10.15
C ILE A 119 43.37 15.48 8.89
N VAL A 120 42.22 15.26 8.25
CA VAL A 120 41.82 15.99 7.04
C VAL A 120 41.65 17.48 7.34
N SER A 121 41.07 17.86 8.47
CA SER A 121 40.95 19.27 8.87
C SER A 121 42.32 19.94 9.05
N GLN A 122 43.30 19.20 9.58
CA GLN A 122 44.65 19.70 9.77
C GLN A 122 45.39 19.85 8.43
N GLU A 123 45.26 18.89 7.52
CA GLU A 123 45.84 18.96 6.17
C GLU A 123 45.21 20.08 5.33
N ILE A 124 43.88 20.22 5.35
CA ILE A 124 43.19 21.30 4.64
C ILE A 124 43.62 22.67 5.19
N ARG A 125 43.69 22.81 6.53
CA ARG A 125 44.21 24.04 7.16
C ARG A 125 45.63 24.36 6.69
N GLN A 126 46.50 23.34 6.61
CA GLN A 126 47.87 23.51 6.12
C GLN A 126 47.90 23.99 4.66
N MET A 127 47.11 23.37 3.77
CA MET A 127 47.03 23.78 2.36
C MET A 127 46.48 25.21 2.19
N VAL A 128 45.45 25.57 2.96
CA VAL A 128 44.86 26.93 2.96
C VAL A 128 45.89 27.97 3.40
N LEU A 129 46.72 27.66 4.40
CA LEU A 129 47.82 28.53 4.83
C LEU A 129 48.91 28.65 3.76
N GLU A 130 49.26 27.56 3.07
CA GLU A 130 50.26 27.56 1.99
C GLU A 130 49.84 28.41 0.78
N GLU A 131 48.54 28.45 0.47
CA GLU A 131 47.97 29.31 -0.58
C GLU A 131 47.80 30.78 -0.14
N GLY A 132 48.23 31.13 1.08
CA GLY A 132 48.18 32.50 1.60
C GLY A 132 46.80 32.95 2.09
N LEU A 133 45.83 32.03 2.20
CA LEU A 133 44.46 32.29 2.66
C LEU A 133 44.36 32.19 4.20
N SER A 134 45.25 32.87 4.89
CA SER A 134 45.36 32.81 6.35
C SER A 134 44.12 33.33 7.10
N ASP A 135 43.31 34.16 6.45
CA ASP A 135 42.06 34.74 6.94
C ASP A 135 40.94 33.71 7.15
N ILE A 136 40.97 32.59 6.42
CA ILE A 136 39.98 31.50 6.53
C ILE A 136 40.53 30.23 7.19
N ALA A 137 41.84 30.18 7.49
CA ALA A 137 42.51 28.97 8.00
C ALA A 137 41.95 28.48 9.35
N ASP A 138 41.40 29.38 10.17
CA ASP A 138 40.81 29.04 11.47
C ASP A 138 39.34 28.62 11.41
N LEU A 139 38.67 28.79 10.28
CA LEU A 139 37.28 28.35 10.09
C LEU A 139 37.15 26.82 10.09
N GLY A 140 35.95 26.30 10.36
CA GLY A 140 35.69 24.87 10.21
C GLY A 140 35.82 24.43 8.74
N VAL A 141 36.19 23.17 8.46
CA VAL A 141 36.40 22.68 7.08
C VAL A 141 35.21 22.96 6.17
N ILE A 142 33.98 22.82 6.68
CA ILE A 142 32.76 23.11 5.92
C ILE A 142 32.68 24.60 5.56
N GLU A 143 33.00 25.48 6.50
CA GLU A 143 33.01 26.93 6.31
C GLU A 143 34.13 27.35 5.35
N GLN A 144 35.31 26.72 5.44
CA GLN A 144 36.40 26.90 4.47
C GLN A 144 35.95 26.52 3.05
N PHE A 145 35.29 25.37 2.88
CA PHE A 145 34.73 24.97 1.57
C PHE A 145 33.63 25.92 1.10
N ALA A 146 32.74 26.36 1.98
CA ALA A 146 31.68 27.30 1.63
C ALA A 146 32.26 28.62 1.12
N TYR A 147 33.26 29.16 1.81
CA TYR A 147 33.98 30.37 1.37
C TYR A 147 34.66 30.18 0.01
N LEU A 148 35.40 29.07 -0.17
CA LEU A 148 36.07 28.78 -1.45
C LEU A 148 35.07 28.57 -2.60
N LEU A 149 33.91 27.98 -2.34
CA LEU A 149 32.87 27.79 -3.34
C LEU A 149 32.18 29.10 -3.73
N ASP A 150 31.90 29.96 -2.75
CA ASP A 150 31.35 31.30 -3.00
C ASP A 150 32.34 32.14 -3.80
N GLU A 151 33.61 32.16 -3.39
CA GLU A 151 34.66 32.90 -4.06
C GLU A 151 34.91 32.38 -5.49
N ARG A 152 34.91 31.05 -5.69
CA ARG A 152 34.97 30.44 -7.03
C ARG A 152 33.77 30.87 -7.89
N THR A 153 32.58 30.94 -7.33
CA THR A 153 31.36 31.34 -8.04
C THR A 153 31.43 32.82 -8.43
N ARG A 154 31.88 33.68 -7.51
CA ARG A 154 32.15 35.09 -7.75
C ARG A 154 33.19 35.32 -8.84
N LEU A 155 34.30 34.57 -8.82
CA LEU A 155 35.35 34.66 -9.84
C LEU A 155 34.88 34.14 -11.20
N ARG A 156 34.10 33.04 -11.23
CA ARG A 156 33.48 32.56 -12.48
C ARG A 156 32.54 33.59 -13.08
N ALA A 157 31.69 34.23 -12.27
CA ALA A 157 30.79 35.27 -12.75
C ALA A 157 31.56 36.47 -13.34
N LYS A 158 32.66 36.88 -12.71
CA LYS A 158 33.56 37.91 -13.26
C LYS A 158 34.19 37.48 -14.58
N LEU A 159 34.72 36.25 -14.65
CA LEU A 159 35.33 35.73 -15.88
C LEU A 159 34.32 35.63 -17.02
N GLU A 160 33.10 35.16 -16.73
CA GLU A 160 32.02 35.10 -17.71
C GLU A 160 31.63 36.50 -18.21
N GLN A 161 31.54 37.48 -17.30
CA GLN A 161 31.30 38.87 -17.66
C GLN A 161 32.39 39.43 -18.57
N GLU A 162 33.67 39.13 -18.29
CA GLU A 162 34.80 39.51 -19.15
C GLU A 162 34.76 38.81 -20.51
N VAL A 163 34.46 37.50 -20.55
CA VAL A 163 34.32 36.74 -21.80
C VAL A 163 33.17 37.29 -22.64
N VAL A 164 32.04 37.64 -22.02
CA VAL A 164 30.91 38.28 -22.71
C VAL A 164 31.31 39.66 -23.22
N ALA A 165 32.02 40.47 -22.42
CA ALA A 165 32.53 41.76 -22.86
C ALA A 165 33.51 41.62 -24.03
N HIS A 166 34.44 40.66 -23.95
CA HIS A 166 35.40 40.35 -25.00
C HIS A 166 34.70 39.87 -26.28
N ARG A 167 33.74 38.96 -26.17
CA ARG A 167 32.93 38.50 -27.31
C ARG A 167 32.13 39.62 -27.94
N LYS A 168 31.57 40.55 -27.15
CA LYS A 168 30.89 41.74 -27.68
C LYS A 168 31.85 42.65 -28.44
N CYS A 169 33.03 42.92 -27.89
CA CYS A 169 34.08 43.69 -28.56
C CYS A 169 34.57 42.99 -29.85
N GLU A 170 34.75 41.67 -29.80
CA GLU A 170 35.20 40.88 -30.94
C GLU A 170 34.11 40.70 -32.01
N GLN A 171 32.84 40.57 -31.63
CA GLN A 171 31.71 40.59 -32.56
C GLN A 171 31.56 41.96 -33.21
N LEU A 172 31.70 43.05 -32.45
CA LEU A 172 31.72 44.40 -33.03
C LEU A 172 32.90 44.56 -34.00
N ALA A 173 34.08 44.02 -33.67
CA ALA A 173 35.25 44.02 -34.55
C ALA A 173 35.08 43.12 -35.78
N ARG A 174 34.39 41.98 -35.68
CA ARG A 174 34.10 41.04 -36.78
C ARG A 174 33.00 41.57 -37.70
N ILE A 175 31.94 42.17 -37.15
CA ILE A 175 30.88 42.84 -37.93
C ILE A 175 31.46 44.05 -38.66
N SER A 176 32.41 44.78 -38.06
CA SER A 176 33.08 45.89 -38.73
C SER A 176 34.12 45.47 -39.78
N SER A 177 34.70 44.26 -39.68
CA SER A 177 35.79 43.79 -40.58
C SER A 177 35.36 42.79 -41.64
N ASN A 178 34.25 42.07 -41.44
CA ASN A 178 33.78 41.00 -42.32
C ASN A 178 32.32 41.21 -42.76
N LEU A 179 31.98 42.39 -43.29
CA LEU A 179 30.81 42.50 -44.16
C LEU A 179 31.21 42.40 -45.66
N PRO A 180 31.48 41.20 -46.21
CA PRO A 180 31.38 40.97 -47.65
C PRO A 180 29.91 40.79 -48.06
N ASP A 181 29.48 41.52 -49.09
CA ASP A 181 28.14 41.50 -49.69
C ASP A 181 27.70 40.14 -50.28
N CYS A 182 28.53 39.09 -50.25
CA CYS A 182 28.34 37.88 -51.04
C CYS A 182 27.86 36.63 -50.28
N LEU A 183 27.69 36.65 -48.95
CA LEU A 183 27.35 35.43 -48.18
C LEU A 183 25.84 35.26 -47.92
N LYS A 184 25.03 35.41 -48.98
CA LYS A 184 23.73 34.74 -49.08
C LYS A 184 23.97 33.27 -49.46
N LEU A 185 24.31 32.42 -48.49
CA LEU A 185 24.43 30.97 -48.72
C LEU A 185 23.12 30.27 -48.33
N SER A 186 22.24 30.22 -49.32
CA SER A 186 21.05 29.37 -49.38
C SER A 186 21.43 27.90 -49.53
N SER A 187 21.66 27.21 -48.41
CA SER A 187 21.53 25.75 -48.36
C SER A 187 20.29 25.40 -47.51
N PRO A 188 19.20 24.91 -48.11
CA PRO A 188 17.94 24.61 -47.41
C PRO A 188 18.06 23.57 -46.28
N TYR A 189 19.15 22.79 -46.28
CA TYR A 189 19.44 21.82 -45.24
C TYR A 189 20.09 22.48 -44.02
N ILE A 190 21.06 23.36 -44.25
CA ILE A 190 21.70 24.15 -43.19
C ILE A 190 20.68 25.11 -42.58
N GLN A 191 19.80 25.70 -43.40
CA GLN A 191 18.70 26.53 -42.92
C GLN A 191 17.77 25.75 -41.97
N ARG A 192 17.40 24.50 -42.30
CA ARG A 192 16.55 23.68 -41.42
C ARG A 192 17.21 23.28 -40.09
N ILE A 193 18.51 23.02 -40.09
CA ILE A 193 19.24 22.73 -38.85
C ILE A 193 19.34 23.98 -37.98
N LEU A 194 19.65 25.13 -38.60
CA LEU A 194 19.72 26.41 -37.91
C LEU A 194 18.34 26.85 -37.39
N ASP A 195 17.26 26.64 -38.16
CA ASP A 195 15.89 26.94 -37.72
C ASP A 195 15.49 26.04 -36.54
N ARG A 196 15.83 24.75 -36.57
CA ARG A 196 15.54 23.82 -35.46
C ARG A 196 16.30 24.18 -34.18
N GLN A 197 17.60 24.49 -34.31
CA GLN A 197 18.39 24.95 -33.17
C GLN A 197 17.89 26.28 -32.64
N LYS A 198 17.49 27.20 -33.54
CA LYS A 198 16.88 28.48 -33.17
C LYS A 198 15.58 28.28 -32.40
N ASP A 199 14.72 27.36 -32.83
CA ASP A 199 13.47 27.03 -32.13
C ASP A 199 13.73 26.42 -30.75
N GLU A 200 14.69 25.50 -30.64
CA GLU A 200 15.10 24.90 -29.34
C GLU A 200 15.65 25.95 -28.37
N TYR A 201 16.53 26.85 -28.85
CA TYR A 201 17.05 27.96 -28.05
C TYR A 201 15.96 28.98 -27.69
N GLU A 202 15.05 29.32 -28.61
CA GLU A 202 13.92 30.21 -28.31
C GLU A 202 12.97 29.59 -27.27
N GLU A 203 12.74 28.28 -27.32
CA GLU A 203 11.92 27.57 -26.32
C GLU A 203 12.59 27.56 -24.94
N GLU A 204 13.91 27.36 -24.88
CA GLU A 204 14.66 27.38 -23.63
C GLU A 204 14.71 28.79 -23.02
N ILE A 205 14.88 29.83 -23.84
CA ILE A 205 14.76 31.24 -23.39
C ILE A 205 13.35 31.53 -22.88
N ARG A 206 12.29 31.03 -23.54
CA ARG A 206 10.91 31.19 -23.05
C ARG A 206 10.69 30.48 -21.72
N LYS A 207 11.23 29.26 -21.55
CA LYS A 207 11.14 28.52 -20.27
C LYS A 207 11.86 29.25 -19.14
N GLU A 208 13.03 29.79 -19.41
CA GLU A 208 13.79 30.54 -18.41
C GLU A 208 13.13 31.88 -18.06
N GLN A 209 12.59 32.59 -19.06
CA GLN A 209 11.77 33.78 -18.84
C GLN A 209 10.52 33.45 -18.01
N LEU A 210 9.86 32.33 -18.26
CA LEU A 210 8.69 31.92 -17.50
C LEU A 210 9.03 31.56 -16.05
N LYS A 211 10.15 30.86 -15.82
CA LYS A 211 10.65 30.59 -14.46
C LYS A 211 10.94 31.89 -13.71
N LYS A 212 11.60 32.84 -14.36
CA LYS A 212 11.91 34.14 -13.78
C LYS A 212 10.64 34.92 -13.44
N VAL A 213 9.65 34.93 -14.32
CA VAL A 213 8.33 35.54 -14.04
C VAL A 213 7.66 34.88 -12.83
N HIS A 214 7.70 33.55 -12.70
CA HIS A 214 7.14 32.87 -11.53
C HIS A 214 7.90 33.18 -10.24
N GLU A 215 9.22 33.30 -10.29
CA GLU A 215 10.06 33.67 -9.14
C GLU A 215 9.79 35.12 -8.70
N ASP A 216 9.72 36.05 -9.66
CA ASP A 216 9.35 37.45 -9.42
C ASP A 216 7.92 37.58 -8.84
N GLU A 217 6.96 36.79 -9.36
CA GLU A 217 5.57 36.74 -8.86
C GLU A 217 5.52 36.21 -7.42
N LEU A 218 6.26 35.15 -7.10
CA LEU A 218 6.37 34.61 -5.74
C LEU A 218 6.99 35.61 -4.78
N GLN A 219 8.04 36.32 -5.20
CA GLN A 219 8.69 37.33 -4.37
C GLN A 219 7.78 38.55 -4.14
N ARG A 220 7.02 38.97 -5.18
CA ARG A 220 6.00 40.01 -5.06
C ARG A 220 4.89 39.60 -4.07
N LEU A 221 4.37 38.37 -4.19
CA LEU A 221 3.35 37.87 -3.26
C LEU A 221 3.88 37.75 -1.83
N SER A 222 5.14 37.35 -1.64
CA SER A 222 5.77 37.29 -0.31
C SER A 222 5.86 38.67 0.34
N SER A 223 6.35 39.68 -0.40
CA SER A 223 6.46 41.06 0.09
C SER A 223 5.10 41.72 0.33
N GLU A 224 4.09 41.44 -0.50
CA GLU A 224 2.72 41.89 -0.27
C GLU A 224 2.12 41.26 0.99
N ASN A 225 2.40 39.98 1.25
CA ASN A 225 1.95 39.29 2.45
C ASN A 225 2.63 39.84 3.73
N GLU A 226 3.93 40.14 3.66
CA GLU A 226 4.65 40.83 4.74
C GLU A 226 4.09 42.24 4.99
N HIS A 227 3.80 42.98 3.92
CA HIS A 227 3.20 44.30 4.02
C HIS A 227 1.81 44.25 4.67
N LEU A 228 0.93 43.37 4.20
CA LEU A 228 -0.41 43.17 4.76
C LEU A 228 -0.35 42.74 6.24
N ASN A 229 0.57 41.85 6.60
CA ASN A 229 0.78 41.48 8.01
C ASN A 229 1.22 42.68 8.86
N SER A 230 2.07 43.56 8.32
CA SER A 230 2.48 44.79 9.02
C SER A 230 1.32 45.77 9.19
N GLU A 231 0.43 45.90 8.20
CA GLU A 231 -0.77 46.74 8.29
C GLU A 231 -1.78 46.17 9.29
N LEU A 232 -2.01 44.86 9.26
CA LEU A 232 -2.84 44.14 10.24
C LEU A 232 -2.34 44.38 11.67
N SER A 233 -1.03 44.30 11.89
CA SER A 233 -0.43 44.58 13.21
C SER A 233 -0.67 46.03 13.65
N LYS A 234 -0.56 47.02 12.75
CA LYS A 234 -0.82 48.43 13.06
C LYS A 234 -2.31 48.68 13.37
N ILE A 235 -3.21 48.06 12.61
CA ILE A 235 -4.66 48.17 12.84
C ILE A 235 -5.02 47.53 14.18
N SER A 236 -4.46 46.36 14.49
CA SER A 236 -4.63 45.67 15.78
C SER A 236 -4.16 46.55 16.94
N GLN A 237 -3.00 47.20 16.81
CA GLN A 237 -2.48 48.12 17.83
C GLN A 237 -3.39 49.34 18.03
N LYS A 238 -3.88 49.95 16.94
CA LYS A 238 -4.86 51.06 17.01
C LYS A 238 -6.18 50.64 17.64
N LEU A 239 -6.68 49.45 17.32
CA LEU A 239 -7.88 48.89 17.96
C LEU A 239 -7.67 48.74 19.46
N GLN A 240 -6.51 48.21 19.88
CA GLN A 240 -6.16 48.06 21.29
C GLN A 240 -6.04 49.43 22.01
N GLU A 241 -5.48 50.44 21.37
CA GLU A 241 -5.45 51.83 21.87
C GLU A 241 -6.86 52.43 21.99
N LEU A 242 -7.73 52.25 20.99
CA LEU A 242 -9.11 52.74 21.03
C LEU A 242 -9.92 52.04 22.13
N VAL A 243 -9.76 50.72 22.29
CA VAL A 243 -10.41 49.92 23.34
C VAL A 243 -9.95 50.39 24.73
N THR A 244 -8.65 50.62 24.94
CA THR A 244 -8.14 51.14 26.22
C THR A 244 -8.58 52.59 26.48
N GLN A 245 -8.69 53.43 25.45
CA GLN A 245 -9.27 54.77 25.56
C GLN A 245 -10.78 54.74 25.90
N THR A 246 -11.56 53.83 25.31
CA THR A 246 -12.99 53.70 25.65
C THR A 246 -13.18 53.16 27.06
N ALA A 247 -12.38 52.18 27.48
CA ALA A 247 -12.39 51.63 28.84
C ALA A 247 -12.04 52.69 29.90
N SER A 248 -11.11 53.59 29.61
CA SER A 248 -10.73 54.69 30.52
C SER A 248 -11.72 55.85 30.53
N GLN A 249 -12.43 56.11 29.42
CA GLN A 249 -13.49 57.13 29.36
C GLN A 249 -14.82 56.68 29.99
N GLN A 250 -15.15 55.39 29.96
CA GLN A 250 -16.32 54.84 30.64
C GLN A 250 -16.05 54.51 32.11
N GLY A 251 -15.61 55.51 32.88
CA GLY A 251 -15.58 55.41 34.33
C GLY A 251 -17.00 55.44 34.91
N LYS A 252 -17.73 54.32 34.88
CA LYS A 252 -18.57 53.80 36.00
C LYS A 252 -19.58 52.68 35.67
N ASP A 253 -19.89 52.33 34.42
CA ASP A 253 -20.87 51.26 34.14
C ASP A 253 -20.54 50.44 32.87
N THR A 254 -19.41 49.73 32.86
CA THR A 254 -18.95 48.88 31.74
C THR A 254 -19.45 47.44 31.79
N SER A 255 -20.40 47.10 32.66
CA SER A 255 -20.90 45.72 32.82
C SER A 255 -21.72 45.18 31.62
N CYS A 256 -21.91 45.95 30.54
CA CYS A 256 -22.92 45.64 29.52
C CYS A 256 -22.41 45.12 28.17
N LEU A 257 -21.10 44.89 27.96
CA LEU A 257 -20.61 44.37 26.65
C LEU A 257 -19.65 43.17 26.80
N PRO A 258 -20.17 41.94 26.90
CA PRO A 258 -19.41 40.70 27.11
C PRO A 258 -18.31 40.44 26.06
N TRP A 259 -18.46 40.92 24.83
CA TRP A 259 -17.48 40.74 23.76
C TRP A 259 -16.22 41.60 23.94
N VAL A 260 -16.34 42.78 24.57
CA VAL A 260 -15.18 43.64 24.89
C VAL A 260 -14.36 42.99 26.01
N GLN A 261 -15.03 42.36 26.97
CA GLN A 261 -14.38 41.54 27.99
C GLN A 261 -13.63 40.36 27.34
N HIS A 262 -14.24 39.67 26.37
CA HIS A 262 -13.60 38.57 25.63
C HIS A 262 -12.35 39.00 24.82
N ILE A 263 -12.32 40.24 24.30
CA ILE A 263 -11.13 40.77 23.62
C ILE A 263 -10.05 41.17 24.65
N LEU A 264 -10.45 41.78 25.77
CA LEU A 264 -9.52 42.24 26.81
C LEU A 264 -8.96 41.11 27.68
N ASP A 265 -9.72 40.04 27.90
CA ASP A 265 -9.33 38.87 28.68
C ASP A 265 -8.32 37.98 27.92
N GLY A 266 -8.00 38.32 26.67
CA GLY A 266 -7.04 37.59 25.83
C GLY A 266 -7.54 36.22 25.36
N THR A 267 -8.84 35.92 25.50
CA THR A 267 -9.40 34.65 25.03
C THR A 267 -9.29 34.48 23.52
N HIS A 268 -9.42 35.56 22.74
CA HIS A 268 -9.17 35.51 21.29
C HIS A 268 -7.69 35.23 20.96
N ASP A 269 -6.73 35.79 21.71
CA ASP A 269 -5.31 35.48 21.53
C ASP A 269 -4.98 34.02 21.88
N LYS A 270 -5.72 33.48 22.86
CA LYS A 270 -5.62 32.06 23.22
C LYS A 270 -6.16 31.16 22.10
N GLU A 271 -7.35 31.46 21.56
CA GLU A 271 -7.92 30.76 20.40
C GLU A 271 -7.02 30.85 19.17
N MET A 272 -6.41 32.01 18.89
CA MET A 272 -5.45 32.18 17.80
C MET A 272 -4.17 31.36 18.00
N LYS A 273 -3.70 31.22 19.25
CA LYS A 273 -2.54 30.37 19.57
C LYS A 273 -2.89 28.89 19.45
N GLU A 274 -4.07 28.49 19.87
CA GLU A 274 -4.58 27.12 19.71
C GLU A 274 -4.72 26.76 18.22
N LEU A 275 -5.33 27.63 17.40
CA LEU A 275 -5.43 27.44 15.95
C LEU A 275 -4.05 27.40 15.27
N LYS A 276 -3.10 28.27 15.67
CA LYS A 276 -1.72 28.19 15.17
C LYS A 276 -1.06 26.87 15.52
N HIS A 277 -1.27 26.38 16.74
CA HIS A 277 -0.73 25.09 17.16
C HIS A 277 -1.33 23.94 16.35
N GLU A 278 -2.65 23.95 16.13
CA GLU A 278 -3.35 22.96 15.31
C GLU A 278 -2.86 22.98 13.85
N VAL A 279 -2.61 24.17 13.27
CA VAL A 279 -2.01 24.30 11.94
C VAL A 279 -0.60 23.71 11.89
N GLU A 280 0.23 23.94 12.91
CA GLU A 280 1.58 23.39 12.98
C GLU A 280 1.56 21.85 13.14
N GLU A 281 0.63 21.30 13.93
CA GLU A 281 0.41 19.86 14.09
C GLU A 281 -0.09 19.20 12.80
N LEU A 282 -1.05 19.82 12.10
CA LEU A 282 -1.50 19.34 10.80
C LEU A 282 -0.38 19.37 9.75
N LYS A 283 0.49 20.38 9.82
CA LYS A 283 1.66 20.49 8.95
C LYS A 283 2.69 19.40 9.24
N SER A 284 2.96 19.07 10.51
CA SER A 284 3.84 17.94 10.85
C SER A 284 3.23 16.61 10.41
N LEU A 285 1.93 16.42 10.60
CA LEU A 285 1.22 15.21 10.15
C LEU A 285 1.31 15.03 8.63
N CYS A 286 1.11 16.10 7.85
CA CYS A 286 1.29 16.07 6.40
C CYS A 286 2.73 15.72 6.00
N GLN A 287 3.74 16.24 6.71
CA GLN A 287 5.15 15.91 6.44
C GLN A 287 5.45 14.45 6.75
N ASP A 288 4.93 13.91 7.84
CA ASP A 288 5.09 12.51 8.22
C ASP A 288 4.40 11.57 7.22
N GLN A 289 3.19 11.90 6.78
CA GLN A 289 2.50 11.17 5.71
C GLN A 289 3.29 11.21 4.40
N GLN A 290 3.88 12.35 4.04
CA GLN A 290 4.71 12.48 2.84
C GLN A 290 6.02 11.68 2.96
N LYS A 291 6.58 11.52 4.16
CA LYS A 291 7.73 10.65 4.44
C LYS A 291 7.33 9.18 4.30
N GLN A 292 6.20 8.78 4.88
CA GLN A 292 5.67 7.42 4.77
C GLN A 292 5.38 7.02 3.32
N LEU A 293 4.80 7.93 2.52
CA LEU A 293 4.59 7.71 1.08
C LEU A 293 5.90 7.49 0.32
N ARG A 294 6.97 8.22 0.69
CA ARG A 294 8.31 8.02 0.08
C ARG A 294 8.89 6.65 0.43
N GLU A 295 8.81 6.23 1.69
CA GLU A 295 9.27 4.92 2.16
C GLU A 295 8.49 3.77 1.48
N GLN A 296 7.17 3.92 1.31
CA GLN A 296 6.33 2.97 0.58
C GLN A 296 6.72 2.90 -0.92
N CYS A 297 6.99 4.04 -1.56
CA CYS A 297 7.44 4.07 -2.95
C CYS A 297 8.80 3.37 -3.13
N GLU A 298 9.72 3.51 -2.17
CA GLU A 298 11.01 2.79 -2.20
C GLU A 298 10.82 1.29 -2.01
N THR A 299 9.93 0.88 -1.12
CA THR A 299 9.56 -0.53 -0.90
C THR A 299 8.97 -1.15 -2.17
N ILE A 300 8.06 -0.45 -2.85
CA ILE A 300 7.49 -0.88 -4.14
C ILE A 300 8.59 -1.07 -5.18
N ARG A 301 9.50 -0.09 -5.33
CA ARG A 301 10.63 -0.21 -6.27
C ARG A 301 11.54 -1.39 -5.98
N MET A 302 11.76 -1.72 -4.70
CA MET A 302 12.52 -2.91 -4.31
C MET A 302 11.80 -4.19 -4.69
N LEU A 303 10.48 -4.27 -4.43
CA LEU A 303 9.65 -5.41 -4.80
C LEU A 303 9.59 -5.61 -6.33
N GLU A 304 9.50 -4.53 -7.10
CA GLU A 304 9.57 -4.59 -8.57
C GLU A 304 10.89 -5.16 -9.08
N ARG A 305 12.03 -4.78 -8.47
CA ARG A 305 13.35 -5.35 -8.82
C ARG A 305 13.43 -6.83 -8.47
N THR A 306 12.96 -7.23 -7.29
CA THR A 306 12.95 -8.65 -6.89
C THR A 306 12.02 -9.47 -7.78
N ASN A 307 10.86 -8.92 -8.17
CA ASN A 307 9.94 -9.60 -9.07
C ASN A 307 10.55 -9.82 -10.46
N LYS A 308 11.21 -8.79 -11.02
CA LYS A 308 11.95 -8.93 -12.28
C LYS A 308 13.06 -9.97 -12.19
N GLN A 309 13.74 -10.07 -11.05
CA GLN A 309 14.75 -11.12 -10.85
C GLN A 309 14.12 -12.52 -10.83
N LEU A 310 12.99 -12.69 -10.14
CA LEU A 310 12.26 -13.96 -10.12
C LEU A 310 11.73 -14.35 -11.51
N GLU A 311 11.32 -13.39 -12.34
CA GLU A 311 10.95 -13.62 -13.74
C GLU A 311 12.14 -14.20 -14.53
N ILE A 312 13.32 -13.60 -14.41
CA ILE A 312 14.56 -14.08 -15.07
C ILE A 312 14.95 -15.47 -14.57
N ASP A 313 14.84 -15.72 -13.27
CA ASP A 313 15.17 -17.02 -12.68
C ASP A 313 14.18 -18.11 -13.15
N ASN A 314 12.90 -17.78 -13.27
CA ASN A 314 11.87 -18.67 -13.82
C ASN A 314 12.10 -18.97 -15.30
N GLU A 315 12.47 -17.96 -16.10
CA GLU A 315 12.86 -18.17 -17.51
C GLU A 315 14.08 -19.09 -17.61
N THR A 316 15.08 -18.89 -16.74
CA THR A 316 16.28 -19.73 -16.67
C THR A 316 15.95 -21.17 -16.29
N LEU A 317 15.06 -21.37 -15.31
CA LEU A 317 14.60 -22.70 -14.90
C LEU A 317 13.78 -23.38 -16.01
N ALA A 318 12.90 -22.65 -16.68
CA ALA A 318 12.12 -23.15 -17.81
C ALA A 318 13.03 -23.59 -18.96
N PHE A 319 14.10 -22.82 -19.25
CA PHE A 319 15.11 -23.20 -20.22
C PHE A 319 15.83 -24.49 -19.84
N LYS A 320 16.33 -24.62 -18.60
CA LYS A 320 16.98 -25.85 -18.10
C LYS A 320 16.07 -27.06 -18.11
N LEU A 321 14.78 -26.87 -17.80
CA LEU A 321 13.78 -27.93 -17.87
C LEU A 321 13.58 -28.40 -19.30
N SER A 322 13.49 -27.46 -20.25
CA SER A 322 13.37 -27.74 -21.68
C SER A 322 14.60 -28.49 -22.22
N GLU A 323 15.79 -28.09 -21.80
CA GLU A 323 17.05 -28.77 -22.13
C GLU A 323 17.06 -30.21 -21.57
N SER A 324 16.64 -30.40 -20.32
CA SER A 324 16.57 -31.73 -19.69
C SER A 324 15.55 -32.64 -20.40
N LEU A 325 14.40 -32.09 -20.80
CA LEU A 325 13.39 -32.82 -21.57
C LEU A 325 13.93 -33.25 -22.94
N ALA A 326 14.64 -32.37 -23.64
CA ALA A 326 15.30 -32.73 -24.90
C ALA A 326 16.32 -33.87 -24.73
N GLN A 327 17.10 -33.86 -23.65
CA GLN A 327 18.02 -34.96 -23.32
C GLN A 327 17.29 -36.28 -23.03
N PHE A 328 16.13 -36.22 -22.36
CA PHE A 328 15.30 -37.41 -22.14
C PHE A 328 14.75 -37.98 -23.44
N ASP A 329 14.28 -37.13 -24.35
CA ASP A 329 13.80 -37.56 -25.67
C ASP A 329 14.93 -38.23 -26.46
N GLU A 330 16.15 -37.69 -26.45
CA GLU A 330 17.32 -38.30 -27.09
C GLU A 330 17.66 -39.68 -26.51
N LEU A 331 17.61 -39.83 -25.18
CA LEU A 331 17.85 -41.11 -24.51
C LEU A 331 16.75 -42.14 -24.81
N GLU A 332 15.48 -41.72 -24.84
CA GLU A 332 14.37 -42.59 -25.23
C GLU A 332 14.55 -43.08 -26.66
N ASP A 333 14.96 -42.19 -27.56
CA ASP A 333 15.29 -42.51 -28.94
C ASP A 333 16.45 -43.50 -29.06
N GLN A 334 17.51 -43.32 -28.28
CA GLN A 334 18.61 -44.28 -28.20
C GLN A 334 18.11 -45.65 -27.73
N LEU A 335 17.27 -45.70 -26.69
CA LEU A 335 16.68 -46.93 -26.17
C LEU A 335 15.82 -47.64 -27.22
N ARG A 336 15.01 -46.89 -27.99
CA ARG A 336 14.21 -47.43 -29.11
C ARG A 336 15.10 -48.01 -30.22
N ARG A 337 16.22 -47.35 -30.55
CA ARG A 337 17.20 -47.85 -31.53
C ARG A 337 17.90 -49.10 -31.03
N GLU A 338 18.29 -49.16 -29.76
CA GLU A 338 18.91 -50.33 -29.13
C GLU A 338 17.95 -51.51 -29.06
N ALA A 339 16.69 -51.30 -28.65
CA ALA A 339 15.66 -52.33 -28.66
C ALA A 339 15.46 -52.91 -30.08
N THR A 340 15.52 -52.07 -31.10
CA THR A 340 15.44 -52.49 -32.51
C THR A 340 16.70 -53.27 -32.93
N ARG A 341 17.90 -52.85 -32.52
CA ARG A 341 19.16 -53.59 -32.73
C ARG A 341 19.11 -54.97 -32.06
N ALA A 342 18.73 -55.03 -30.78
CA ALA A 342 18.62 -56.28 -30.03
C ALA A 342 17.61 -57.26 -30.64
N ARG A 343 16.47 -56.78 -31.16
CA ARG A 343 15.52 -57.62 -31.92
C ARG A 343 16.15 -58.21 -33.18
N ARG A 344 16.90 -57.40 -33.95
CA ARG A 344 17.61 -57.88 -35.16
C ARG A 344 18.68 -58.91 -34.81
N GLU A 345 19.47 -58.67 -33.79
CA GLU A 345 20.49 -59.61 -33.30
C GLU A 345 19.86 -60.93 -32.80
N SER A 346 18.74 -60.85 -32.10
CA SER A 346 17.99 -62.03 -31.65
C SER A 346 17.49 -62.87 -32.82
N LEU A 347 16.91 -62.24 -33.85
CA LEU A 347 16.50 -62.92 -35.08
C LEU A 347 17.70 -63.56 -35.80
N PHE A 348 18.83 -62.86 -35.86
CA PHE A 348 20.05 -63.39 -36.46
C PHE A 348 20.58 -64.61 -35.70
N LYS A 349 20.60 -64.56 -34.36
CA LYS A 349 20.95 -65.71 -33.51
C LYS A 349 20.00 -66.89 -33.68
N GLN A 350 18.69 -66.65 -33.83
CA GLN A 350 17.72 -67.72 -34.10
C GLN A 350 17.93 -68.37 -35.46
N LEU A 351 18.28 -67.58 -36.50
CA LEU A 351 18.62 -68.12 -37.82
C LEU A 351 19.91 -68.95 -37.76
N ALA A 352 20.96 -68.45 -37.12
CA ALA A 352 22.21 -69.20 -36.92
C ALA A 352 22.01 -70.48 -36.08
N ALA A 353 21.15 -70.44 -35.06
CA ALA A 353 20.80 -71.62 -34.26
C ALA A 353 20.01 -72.67 -35.05
N LYS A 354 19.14 -72.24 -35.97
CA LYS A 354 18.43 -73.15 -36.90
C LYS A 354 19.39 -73.80 -37.91
N GLU A 355 20.40 -73.07 -38.40
CA GLU A 355 21.47 -73.66 -39.22
C GLU A 355 22.31 -74.67 -38.41
N SER A 356 22.62 -74.38 -37.14
CA SER A 356 23.40 -75.27 -36.27
C SER A 356 22.64 -76.53 -35.82
N THR A 357 21.32 -76.44 -35.59
CA THR A 357 20.49 -77.59 -35.21
C THR A 357 20.26 -78.56 -36.38
N ASN A 358 20.30 -78.09 -37.63
CA ASN A 358 20.27 -78.96 -38.80
C ASN A 358 21.57 -79.79 -38.96
N VAL A 359 22.70 -79.31 -38.40
CA VAL A 359 23.98 -80.05 -38.36
C VAL A 359 24.07 -80.98 -37.14
N LYS A 360 23.56 -80.58 -35.97
CA LYS A 360 23.64 -81.38 -34.73
C LYS A 360 22.71 -82.61 -34.71
N ASN A 361 21.62 -82.62 -35.47
CA ASN A 361 20.77 -83.81 -35.60
C ASN A 361 21.42 -84.98 -36.36
N ASN A 362 22.57 -84.77 -37.02
CA ASN A 362 23.36 -85.85 -37.64
C ASN A 362 24.46 -86.44 -36.75
N ILE A 363 24.79 -85.82 -35.61
CA ILE A 363 25.93 -86.24 -34.76
C ILE A 363 25.47 -87.03 -33.52
N ASN A 364 24.23 -86.88 -33.07
CA ASN A 364 23.71 -87.56 -31.88
C ASN A 364 23.30 -89.05 -32.10
N LYS A 365 23.72 -89.69 -33.20
CA LYS A 365 23.51 -91.13 -33.42
C LYS A 365 24.76 -92.01 -33.20
N PHE A 366 25.91 -91.46 -32.81
CA PHE A 366 27.18 -92.19 -32.87
C PHE A 366 27.91 -92.46 -31.54
N LEU A 367 27.38 -92.07 -30.38
CA LEU A 367 28.11 -92.27 -29.12
C LEU A 367 27.20 -92.81 -28.02
N ASP A 368 26.86 -94.09 -28.18
CA ASP A 368 26.47 -94.95 -27.08
C ASP A 368 27.37 -96.20 -27.12
N ASN A 369 27.86 -96.61 -25.95
CA ASN A 369 28.72 -97.77 -25.65
C ASN A 369 30.23 -97.51 -25.45
N ARG A 370 30.62 -97.29 -24.19
CA ARG A 370 31.79 -97.99 -23.60
C ARG A 370 31.80 -97.88 -22.06
N PRO A 371 31.88 -98.99 -21.30
CA PRO A 371 32.17 -98.95 -19.87
C PRO A 371 33.70 -99.01 -19.68
N ASN A 372 34.28 -98.09 -18.90
CA ASN A 372 35.71 -98.15 -18.56
C ASN A 372 35.94 -97.66 -17.12
N THR A 373 35.93 -98.60 -16.18
CA THR A 373 35.85 -98.46 -14.72
C THR A 373 37.14 -97.96 -14.02
N GLN A 374 38.02 -97.22 -14.72
CA GLN A 374 39.13 -96.49 -14.10
C GLN A 374 39.12 -94.99 -14.41
N GLN A 375 38.23 -94.51 -15.28
CA GLN A 375 38.03 -93.08 -15.55
C GLN A 375 37.02 -92.44 -14.59
N ASP A 376 36.16 -93.25 -13.95
CA ASP A 376 35.07 -92.81 -13.07
C ASP A 376 35.56 -92.06 -11.81
N GLN A 377 36.79 -92.31 -11.35
CA GLN A 377 37.34 -91.62 -10.18
C GLN A 377 37.76 -90.18 -10.51
N ALA A 378 38.42 -89.97 -11.66
CA ALA A 378 38.80 -88.63 -12.11
C ALA A 378 37.58 -87.80 -12.56
N PHE A 379 36.58 -88.44 -13.16
CA PHE A 379 35.28 -87.81 -13.42
C PHE A 379 34.52 -87.51 -12.12
N GLY A 380 34.62 -88.36 -11.11
CA GLY A 380 34.05 -88.14 -9.79
C GLY A 380 34.60 -86.87 -9.11
N ASP A 381 35.92 -86.67 -9.17
CA ASP A 381 36.58 -85.48 -8.61
C ASP A 381 36.23 -84.22 -9.40
N GLN A 382 36.18 -84.27 -10.73
CA GLN A 382 35.72 -83.14 -11.55
C GLN A 382 34.24 -82.80 -11.28
N VAL A 383 33.38 -83.81 -11.13
CA VAL A 383 31.96 -83.59 -10.79
C VAL A 383 31.84 -82.98 -9.39
N LYS A 384 32.70 -83.35 -8.45
CA LYS A 384 32.73 -82.77 -7.12
C LYS A 384 33.18 -81.31 -7.16
N GLN A 385 34.25 -81.00 -7.90
CA GLN A 385 34.72 -79.64 -8.09
C GLN A 385 33.65 -78.75 -8.75
N LEU A 386 33.01 -79.22 -9.83
CA LEU A 386 31.93 -78.49 -10.49
C LEU A 386 30.72 -78.27 -9.57
N LYS A 387 30.43 -79.22 -8.67
CA LYS A 387 29.39 -79.04 -7.64
C LYS A 387 29.76 -77.96 -6.63
N GLU A 388 31.01 -77.94 -6.15
CA GLU A 388 31.51 -76.92 -5.22
C GLU A 388 31.54 -75.53 -5.85
N GLU A 389 31.95 -75.43 -7.12
CA GLU A 389 31.87 -74.19 -7.92
C GLU A 389 30.42 -73.75 -8.12
N SER A 390 29.51 -74.68 -8.42
CA SER A 390 28.09 -74.39 -8.56
C SER A 390 27.44 -73.90 -7.26
N THR A 391 27.80 -74.48 -6.10
CA THR A 391 27.32 -73.99 -4.80
C THR A 391 27.90 -72.60 -4.49
N THR A 392 29.18 -72.38 -4.79
CA THR A 392 29.83 -71.07 -4.58
C THR A 392 29.18 -69.98 -5.44
N LEU A 393 28.93 -70.26 -6.73
CA LEU A 393 28.25 -69.32 -7.62
C LEU A 393 26.80 -69.07 -7.19
N LYS A 394 26.12 -70.08 -6.64
CA LYS A 394 24.76 -69.92 -6.09
C LYS A 394 24.76 -69.00 -4.86
N GLU A 395 25.69 -69.19 -3.94
CA GLU A 395 25.86 -68.32 -2.76
C GLU A 395 26.22 -66.88 -3.17
N GLN A 396 27.10 -66.71 -4.16
CA GLN A 396 27.42 -65.40 -4.72
C GLN A 396 26.21 -64.73 -5.37
N LEU A 397 25.40 -65.48 -6.14
CA LEU A 397 24.17 -64.97 -6.75
C LEU A 397 23.15 -64.54 -5.68
N GLU A 398 22.95 -65.34 -4.64
CA GLU A 398 22.06 -65.00 -3.52
C GLU A 398 22.57 -63.77 -2.75
N SER A 399 23.88 -63.63 -2.58
CA SER A 399 24.50 -62.45 -1.95
C SER A 399 24.28 -61.18 -2.77
N VAL A 400 24.53 -61.24 -4.09
CA VAL A 400 24.29 -60.11 -5.00
C VAL A 400 22.81 -59.75 -5.07
N GLN A 401 21.92 -60.75 -5.07
CA GLN A 401 20.47 -60.51 -5.03
C GLN A 401 20.06 -59.76 -3.76
N LYS A 402 20.54 -60.18 -2.58
CA LYS A 402 20.30 -59.47 -1.32
C LYS A 402 20.84 -58.03 -1.35
N GLN A 403 22.04 -57.83 -1.91
CA GLN A 403 22.61 -56.49 -2.06
C GLN A 403 21.75 -55.60 -2.98
N LEU A 404 21.25 -56.15 -4.09
CA LEU A 404 20.36 -55.45 -5.00
C LEU A 404 19.03 -55.06 -4.33
N GLU A 405 18.44 -55.97 -3.54
CA GLU A 405 17.22 -55.71 -2.76
C GLU A 405 17.43 -54.56 -1.75
N ILE A 406 18.56 -54.58 -1.02
CA ILE A 406 18.91 -53.51 -0.08
C ILE A 406 19.10 -52.16 -0.80
N MET A 407 19.80 -52.15 -1.93
CA MET A 407 19.98 -50.91 -2.71
C MET A 407 18.67 -50.38 -3.28
N SER A 408 17.79 -51.27 -3.76
CA SER A 408 16.46 -50.91 -4.26
C SER A 408 15.60 -50.29 -3.15
N LEU A 409 15.60 -50.87 -1.94
CA LEU A 409 14.89 -50.33 -0.79
C LEU A 409 15.44 -48.96 -0.37
N LYS A 410 16.76 -48.79 -0.31
CA LYS A 410 17.39 -47.49 -0.01
C LYS A 410 17.02 -46.42 -1.03
N TYR A 411 16.99 -46.79 -2.32
CA TYR A 411 16.58 -45.89 -3.38
C TYR A 411 15.11 -45.47 -3.23
N GLN A 412 14.21 -46.41 -2.93
CA GLN A 412 12.79 -46.12 -2.69
C GLN A 412 12.60 -45.18 -1.49
N GLN A 413 13.26 -45.44 -0.38
CA GLN A 413 13.21 -44.57 0.81
C GLN A 413 13.73 -43.16 0.51
N HIS A 414 14.83 -43.05 -0.24
CA HIS A 414 15.36 -41.76 -0.66
C HIS A 414 14.36 -41.02 -1.57
N LYS A 415 13.78 -41.71 -2.55
CA LYS A 415 12.75 -41.15 -3.44
C LYS A 415 11.53 -40.65 -2.65
N GLU A 416 11.07 -41.38 -1.64
CA GLU A 416 9.97 -40.96 -0.77
C GLU A 416 10.31 -39.71 0.05
N ARG A 417 11.50 -39.64 0.65
CA ARG A 417 11.97 -38.44 1.38
C ARG A 417 12.02 -37.21 0.50
N TYR A 418 12.47 -37.34 -0.76
CA TYR A 418 12.48 -36.22 -1.70
C TYR A 418 11.08 -35.80 -2.11
N ARG A 419 10.17 -36.75 -2.33
CA ARG A 419 8.76 -36.44 -2.58
C ARG A 419 8.13 -35.70 -1.40
N GLU A 420 8.35 -36.16 -0.18
CA GLU A 420 7.87 -35.50 1.03
C GLU A 420 8.44 -34.08 1.16
N LYS A 421 9.74 -33.90 0.90
CA LYS A 421 10.37 -32.57 0.89
C LYS A 421 9.73 -31.64 -0.15
N ILE A 422 9.44 -32.14 -1.35
CA ILE A 422 8.75 -31.37 -2.40
C ILE A 422 7.33 -30.99 -1.96
N TYR A 423 6.58 -31.90 -1.34
CA TYR A 423 5.25 -31.59 -0.81
C TYR A 423 5.29 -30.50 0.26
N ARG A 424 6.21 -30.60 1.23
CA ARG A 424 6.37 -29.57 2.27
C ARG A 424 6.72 -28.20 1.69
N LEU A 425 7.57 -28.14 0.66
CA LEU A 425 7.90 -26.89 -0.01
C LEU A 425 6.70 -26.30 -0.75
N ARG A 426 5.88 -27.15 -1.40
CA ARG A 426 4.64 -26.71 -2.06
C ARG A 426 3.63 -26.18 -1.04
N ASP A 427 3.44 -26.87 0.08
CA ASP A 427 2.53 -26.44 1.14
C ASP A 427 2.96 -25.09 1.75
N LEU A 428 4.26 -24.88 1.96
CA LEU A 428 4.81 -23.59 2.40
C LEU A 428 4.56 -22.49 1.37
N GLN A 429 4.80 -22.76 0.09
CA GLN A 429 4.53 -21.81 -0.99
C GLN A 429 3.03 -21.45 -1.07
N ASP A 430 2.15 -22.43 -0.92
CA ASP A 430 0.69 -22.21 -0.91
C ASP A 430 0.24 -21.42 0.32
N GLN A 431 0.90 -21.62 1.47
CA GLN A 431 0.68 -20.80 2.66
C GLN A 431 1.12 -19.36 2.46
N GLU A 432 2.35 -19.13 1.98
CA GLU A 432 2.86 -17.79 1.69
C GLU A 432 1.95 -17.07 0.68
N HIS A 433 1.51 -17.75 -0.38
CA HIS A 433 0.59 -17.19 -1.35
C HIS A 433 -0.77 -16.80 -0.73
N ARG A 434 -1.31 -17.58 0.21
CA ARG A 434 -2.54 -17.22 0.94
C ARG A 434 -2.34 -15.98 1.81
N GLU A 435 -1.25 -15.92 2.57
CA GLU A 435 -0.94 -14.77 3.42
C GLU A 435 -0.75 -13.49 2.59
N TRP A 436 -0.04 -13.57 1.46
CA TRP A 436 0.12 -12.44 0.54
C TRP A 436 -1.22 -11.98 -0.04
N LYS A 437 -2.09 -12.93 -0.41
CA LYS A 437 -3.43 -12.62 -0.92
C LYS A 437 -4.28 -11.90 0.14
N GLU A 438 -4.28 -12.36 1.38
CA GLU A 438 -5.02 -11.71 2.48
C GLU A 438 -4.48 -10.29 2.77
N ARG A 439 -3.16 -10.10 2.77
CA ARG A 439 -2.55 -8.77 2.92
C ARG A 439 -2.96 -7.83 1.78
N PHE A 440 -2.94 -8.34 0.54
CA PHE A 440 -3.36 -7.57 -0.62
C PHE A 440 -4.83 -7.16 -0.53
N GLU A 441 -5.73 -8.08 -0.18
CA GLU A 441 -7.16 -7.79 0.05
C GLU A 441 -7.39 -6.78 1.19
N SER A 442 -6.55 -6.81 2.23
CA SER A 442 -6.60 -5.80 3.31
C SER A 442 -6.20 -4.41 2.80
N CYS A 443 -5.09 -4.31 2.07
CA CYS A 443 -4.63 -3.05 1.48
C CYS A 443 -5.66 -2.49 0.48
N GLU A 444 -6.31 -3.33 -0.33
CA GLU A 444 -7.37 -2.89 -1.23
C GLU A 444 -8.58 -2.31 -0.48
N LYS A 445 -8.98 -2.91 0.65
CA LYS A 445 -10.05 -2.38 1.51
C LYS A 445 -9.67 -1.02 2.11
N GLU A 446 -8.44 -0.87 2.59
CA GLU A 446 -7.94 0.41 3.11
C GLU A 446 -7.90 1.50 2.02
N LEU A 447 -7.42 1.16 0.82
CA LEU A 447 -7.43 2.08 -0.33
C LEU A 447 -8.85 2.47 -0.74
N SER A 448 -9.82 1.54 -0.70
CA SER A 448 -11.23 1.84 -0.94
C SER A 448 -11.76 2.83 0.09
N LEU A 449 -11.48 2.62 1.37
CA LEU A 449 -11.93 3.51 2.45
C LEU A 449 -11.33 4.91 2.31
N LEU A 450 -10.04 5.03 1.95
CA LEU A 450 -9.40 6.31 1.70
C LEU A 450 -9.98 7.04 0.48
N ARG A 451 -10.32 6.32 -0.60
CA ARG A 451 -11.02 6.90 -1.76
C ARG A 451 -12.39 7.44 -1.37
N ASP A 452 -13.15 6.70 -0.56
CA ASP A 452 -14.47 7.12 -0.07
C ASP A 452 -14.38 8.34 0.87
N MET A 453 -13.32 8.43 1.67
CA MET A 453 -13.05 9.62 2.49
C MET A 453 -12.73 10.84 1.62
N LEU A 454 -11.83 10.68 0.64
CA LEU A 454 -11.46 11.76 -0.27
C LEU A 454 -12.65 12.25 -1.10
N ALA A 455 -13.52 11.34 -1.55
CA ALA A 455 -14.74 11.70 -2.28
C ALA A 455 -15.67 12.56 -1.41
N ARG A 456 -15.90 12.16 -0.14
CA ARG A 456 -16.70 12.95 0.81
C ARG A 456 -16.09 14.31 1.11
N GLU A 457 -14.76 14.39 1.23
CA GLU A 457 -14.06 15.66 1.43
C GLU A 457 -14.21 16.59 0.22
N GLN A 458 -14.13 16.05 -1.01
CA GLN A 458 -14.37 16.81 -2.24
C GLN A 458 -15.82 17.31 -2.32
N GLU A 459 -16.82 16.48 -2.00
CA GLU A 459 -18.22 16.89 -1.93
C GLU A 459 -18.42 18.02 -0.92
N TRP A 460 -17.83 17.87 0.27
CA TRP A 460 -17.88 18.89 1.31
C TRP A 460 -17.22 20.20 0.87
N ARG A 461 -16.07 20.14 0.20
CA ARG A 461 -15.39 21.32 -0.36
C ARG A 461 -16.26 22.04 -1.38
N VAL A 462 -16.89 21.32 -2.30
CA VAL A 462 -17.80 21.90 -3.30
C VAL A 462 -19.00 22.56 -2.62
N GLN A 463 -19.54 21.95 -1.56
CA GLN A 463 -20.63 22.52 -0.77
C GLN A 463 -20.22 23.83 -0.09
N VAL A 464 -19.07 23.85 0.59
CA VAL A 464 -18.53 25.06 1.24
C VAL A 464 -18.28 26.17 0.21
N GLU A 465 -17.72 25.84 -0.97
CA GLU A 465 -17.52 26.80 -2.04
C GLU A 465 -18.84 27.37 -2.60
N ALA A 466 -19.90 26.57 -2.65
CA ALA A 466 -21.23 27.02 -3.04
C ALA A 466 -21.84 27.95 -1.98
N ASP A 467 -21.70 27.61 -0.70
CA ASP A 467 -22.19 28.43 0.42
C ASP A 467 -21.44 29.77 0.52
N CYS A 468 -20.12 29.77 0.32
CA CYS A 468 -19.32 30.99 0.22
C CYS A 468 -19.76 31.89 -0.95
N ARG A 469 -20.05 31.32 -2.12
CA ARG A 469 -20.60 32.07 -3.27
C ARG A 469 -21.97 32.66 -2.95
N LYS A 470 -22.85 31.91 -2.28
CA LYS A 470 -24.16 32.39 -1.84
C LYS A 470 -24.03 33.55 -0.86
N LEU A 471 -23.21 33.40 0.19
CA LEU A 471 -22.95 34.46 1.17
C LEU A 471 -22.37 35.72 0.53
N LYS A 472 -21.48 35.58 -0.47
CA LYS A 472 -20.94 36.72 -1.22
C LYS A 472 -22.03 37.45 -2.00
N ASN A 473 -22.93 36.70 -2.65
CA ASN A 473 -24.08 37.28 -3.36
C ASN A 473 -25.06 37.98 -2.40
N ASP A 474 -25.38 37.35 -1.26
CA ASP A 474 -26.26 37.93 -0.24
C ASP A 474 -25.65 39.21 0.34
N ASN A 475 -24.35 39.23 0.60
CA ASN A 475 -23.62 40.42 1.05
C ASN A 475 -23.67 41.55 0.00
N GLN A 476 -23.48 41.22 -1.29
CA GLN A 476 -23.60 42.19 -2.38
C GLN A 476 -25.04 42.74 -2.50
N GLN A 477 -26.06 41.90 -2.33
CA GLN A 477 -27.46 42.33 -2.31
C GLN A 477 -27.76 43.26 -1.13
N LEU A 478 -27.28 42.92 0.08
CA LEU A 478 -27.42 43.77 1.26
C LEU A 478 -26.72 45.12 1.08
N LYS A 479 -25.50 45.13 0.53
CA LYS A 479 -24.77 46.36 0.23
C LYS A 479 -25.53 47.25 -0.74
N ASN A 480 -26.11 46.68 -1.79
CA ASN A 480 -26.96 47.42 -2.73
C ASN A 480 -28.22 47.96 -2.04
N GLY A 481 -28.88 47.15 -1.21
CA GLY A 481 -30.06 47.58 -0.44
C GLY A 481 -29.77 48.73 0.54
N ILE A 482 -28.59 48.73 1.17
CA ILE A 482 -28.13 49.85 2.01
C ILE A 482 -27.94 51.11 1.16
N LEU A 483 -27.26 51.02 0.02
CA LEU A 483 -27.04 52.15 -0.88
C LEU A 483 -28.35 52.75 -1.41
N GLU A 484 -29.32 51.91 -1.79
CA GLU A 484 -30.65 52.37 -2.22
C GLU A 484 -31.41 53.06 -1.07
N LYS A 485 -31.32 52.53 0.15
CA LYS A 485 -31.93 53.16 1.32
C LYS A 485 -31.27 54.49 1.66
N GLU A 486 -29.94 54.58 1.62
CA GLU A 486 -29.21 55.84 1.80
C GLU A 486 -29.58 56.87 0.74
N LYS A 487 -29.71 56.45 -0.53
CA LYS A 487 -30.17 57.33 -1.62
C LYS A 487 -31.59 57.85 -1.34
N SER A 488 -32.50 56.97 -0.93
CA SER A 488 -33.87 57.33 -0.58
C SER A 488 -33.93 58.28 0.62
N GLU A 489 -33.05 58.10 1.62
CA GLU A 489 -32.93 59.01 2.77
C GLU A 489 -32.37 60.37 2.35
N ARG A 490 -31.38 60.42 1.43
CA ARG A 490 -30.89 61.67 0.85
C ARG A 490 -31.98 62.42 0.11
N GLU A 491 -32.75 61.76 -0.74
CA GLU A 491 -33.89 62.36 -1.46
C GLU A 491 -34.91 62.94 -0.47
N LYS A 492 -35.32 62.17 0.55
CA LYS A 492 -36.19 62.66 1.63
C LYS A 492 -35.58 63.84 2.39
N SER A 493 -34.29 63.82 2.65
CA SER A 493 -33.60 64.93 3.34
C SER A 493 -33.58 66.23 2.54
N VAL A 494 -33.67 66.15 1.20
CA VAL A 494 -33.82 67.31 0.30
C VAL A 494 -35.27 67.79 0.27
N ASP A 495 -36.23 66.89 0.32
CA ASP A 495 -37.67 67.24 0.35
C ASP A 495 -38.09 67.90 1.67
N ILE A 496 -37.53 67.49 2.80
CA ILE A 496 -37.84 68.06 4.13
C ILE A 496 -37.72 69.60 4.15
N PRO A 497 -36.61 70.25 3.74
CA PRO A 497 -36.50 71.70 3.74
C PRO A 497 -37.42 72.38 2.70
N VAL A 498 -37.77 71.71 1.61
CA VAL A 498 -38.75 72.23 0.65
C VAL A 498 -40.13 72.29 1.30
N LEU A 499 -40.56 71.20 1.94
CA LEU A 499 -41.81 71.14 2.70
C LEU A 499 -41.81 72.12 3.88
N GLN A 500 -40.68 72.29 4.59
CA GLN A 500 -40.56 73.29 5.64
C GLN A 500 -40.77 74.72 5.10
N ARG A 501 -40.20 75.05 3.93
CA ARG A 501 -40.44 76.35 3.27
C ARG A 501 -41.91 76.53 2.84
N GLU A 502 -42.57 75.49 2.36
CA GLU A 502 -44.00 75.55 2.03
C GLU A 502 -44.87 75.75 3.28
N VAL A 503 -44.57 75.04 4.37
CA VAL A 503 -45.24 75.20 5.66
C VAL A 503 -45.04 76.62 6.20
N GLU A 504 -43.84 77.20 6.08
CA GLU A 504 -43.60 78.60 6.43
C GLU A 504 -44.40 79.57 5.56
N LYS A 505 -44.46 79.35 4.23
CA LYS A 505 -45.32 80.14 3.33
C LYS A 505 -46.79 80.07 3.72
N ILE A 506 -47.30 78.89 4.05
CA ILE A 506 -48.69 78.70 4.51
C ILE A 506 -48.90 79.40 5.85
N LYS A 507 -47.96 79.27 6.80
CA LYS A 507 -48.02 80.01 8.07
C LYS A 507 -48.05 81.52 7.85
N MET A 508 -47.25 82.05 6.93
CA MET A 508 -47.25 83.47 6.57
C MET A 508 -48.52 83.90 5.81
N ALA A 509 -49.14 83.01 5.04
CA ALA A 509 -50.44 83.27 4.42
C ALA A 509 -51.58 83.24 5.46
N SER A 510 -51.49 82.36 6.46
CA SER A 510 -52.45 82.24 7.57
C SER A 510 -52.35 83.36 8.60
N SER A 511 -51.22 84.06 8.71
CA SER A 511 -51.07 85.24 9.57
C SER A 511 -51.63 86.53 8.94
N ARG A 512 -52.14 86.46 7.71
CA ARG A 512 -52.92 87.55 7.09
C ARG A 512 -54.36 87.49 7.62
N PRO A 513 -54.87 88.52 8.29
CA PRO A 513 -56.21 88.49 8.88
C PRO A 513 -57.26 88.47 7.78
N GLN A 514 -57.84 87.29 7.49
CA GLN A 514 -59.06 87.20 6.71
C GLN A 514 -60.26 87.33 7.65
N SER A 515 -60.97 88.42 7.43
CA SER A 515 -62.32 88.72 7.89
C SER A 515 -63.25 87.51 7.77
N ALA A 516 -64.08 87.39 8.79
CA ALA A 516 -65.01 86.31 9.08
C ALA A 516 -65.88 85.86 7.89
N THR A 517 -66.05 84.54 7.76
CA THR A 517 -67.32 83.94 7.32
C THR A 517 -67.41 82.45 7.71
N THR A 518 -68.25 82.22 8.72
CA THR A 518 -69.10 81.05 9.07
C THR A 518 -69.06 79.76 8.21
N SER A 519 -68.72 78.63 8.88
CA SER A 519 -69.33 77.26 8.89
C SER A 519 -69.59 76.51 7.54
N PRO A 520 -69.91 75.18 7.49
CA PRO A 520 -70.12 74.20 8.57
C PRO A 520 -69.46 72.79 8.39
N ARG A 521 -69.29 72.12 9.53
CA ARG A 521 -69.50 70.67 9.83
C ARG A 521 -69.74 69.72 8.63
N ARG A 522 -68.82 68.77 8.39
CA ARG A 522 -69.14 67.44 7.82
C ARG A 522 -68.29 66.33 8.45
N HIS A 523 -69.00 65.26 8.82
CA HIS A 523 -68.48 63.95 9.19
C HIS A 523 -68.01 63.18 7.95
N SER A 524 -66.88 62.49 8.05
CA SER A 524 -66.46 61.42 7.13
C SER A 524 -65.37 60.60 7.83
N VAL A 525 -65.74 59.52 8.51
CA VAL A 525 -65.63 58.10 8.06
C VAL A 525 -64.17 57.72 7.76
N TRP A 526 -63.59 57.01 8.72
CA TRP A 526 -62.29 56.34 8.62
C TRP A 526 -62.40 55.13 7.70
N PRO A 527 -61.50 54.93 6.72
CA PRO A 527 -61.39 53.67 6.00
C PRO A 527 -60.57 52.67 6.83
N VAL A 528 -61.19 51.54 7.16
CA VAL A 528 -60.53 50.34 7.67
C VAL A 528 -59.62 49.80 6.56
N MET A 529 -58.30 49.98 6.71
CA MET A 529 -57.30 49.35 5.85
C MET A 529 -57.08 47.91 6.32
N SER A 530 -57.53 46.96 5.50
CA SER A 530 -57.31 45.53 5.63
C SER A 530 -55.83 45.16 5.40
N HIS A 531 -55.22 44.47 6.36
CA HIS A 531 -53.91 43.82 6.20
C HIS A 531 -53.99 42.64 5.21
N PRO A 532 -53.04 42.49 4.27
CA PRO A 532 -52.89 41.25 3.53
C PRO A 532 -52.11 40.24 4.38
N LYS A 533 -52.74 39.10 4.67
CA LYS A 533 -52.07 37.87 5.12
C LYS A 533 -51.12 37.41 3.99
N LYS A 534 -49.82 37.34 4.27
CA LYS A 534 -48.87 36.57 3.46
C LYS A 534 -48.65 35.22 4.13
N TRP A 535 -48.68 34.19 3.30
CA TRP A 535 -48.46 32.77 3.60
C TRP A 535 -46.98 32.47 3.79
#